data_AF-A0A944MLZ5-F1
#
_entry.id   AF-A0A944MLZ5-F1
#
_cell.length_a   1.000
_cell.length_b   1.000
_cell.length_c   1.000
_cell.angle_alpha   90.00
_cell.angle_beta   90.00
_cell.angle_gamma   90.00
#
_symmetry.space_group_name_H-M   'P 1'
#
loop_
_entity.id
_entity.type
_entity.pdbx_description
1 polymer ?
#
loop_
_entity_poly.entity_id
_entity_poly.type
_entity_poly.pdbx_seq_one_letter_code
_entity_poly.pdbx_strand_id
1 'polypeptide(L)'
;MIKKIFLILVLLTIIFITIFATVGRKIDISHRNVRTFYGDIDSNNEITAYDASLVIQYAIGLISGWSNEQQNAADVDGNGMIQTYDASLILQYTLNLIDIFPIQEFFVIYGDTRTDRYERTKVAECIDVVDPGYVFMTGDFCDPGYLQEMWDLWFEDCGIVLENREFCGVRGNHDKSTDSSATIFLDNVGEYIPSDANWDGINTWYSIDRKEIHFIVIDSYVADPNVDLAPESAQYEWLIDNLENIDDNIKAIVMLLHHPPYGTSRHQGHEPYLREHVVPLINEYDIKFVFSGHNHSYERLLVDDVNYIVTAGGGAPLYAQETDDDDMQYSQLYLQEYHFCKMDIVDNLITIDVVDTNFVIIDHVELELE
;
A
#
# COMPACT_ATOMS: atom_id res chain seq x y z
N MET A 1 37.72 8.93 32.12
CA MET A 1 36.90 7.69 32.06
C MET A 1 35.45 7.95 32.45
N ILE A 2 35.18 8.46 33.65
CA ILE A 2 33.81 8.67 34.17
C ILE A 2 32.94 9.60 33.29
N LYS A 3 33.51 10.69 32.74
CA LYS A 3 32.76 11.60 31.84
C LYS A 3 32.35 10.95 30.50
N LYS A 4 33.13 9.99 29.97
CA LYS A 4 32.78 9.27 28.73
C LYS A 4 31.68 8.24 28.98
N ILE A 5 31.73 7.56 30.13
CA ILE A 5 30.69 6.60 30.53
C ILE A 5 29.36 7.30 30.79
N PHE A 6 29.38 8.48 31.43
CA PHE A 6 28.17 9.28 31.64
C PHE A 6 27.55 9.78 30.33
N LEU A 7 28.38 10.20 29.36
CA LEU A 7 27.89 10.63 28.04
C LEU A 7 27.26 9.47 27.26
N ILE A 8 27.86 8.28 27.32
CA ILE A 8 27.32 7.06 26.68
C ILE A 8 26.00 6.64 27.32
N LEU A 9 25.88 6.70 28.66
CA LEU A 9 24.63 6.42 29.36
C LEU A 9 23.54 7.44 29.01
N VAL A 10 23.86 8.73 28.93
CA VAL A 10 22.90 9.76 28.53
C VAL A 10 22.46 9.58 27.07
N LEU A 11 23.38 9.27 26.16
CA LEU A 11 23.06 8.93 24.76
C LEU A 11 22.18 7.69 24.65
N LEU A 12 22.50 6.61 25.38
CA LEU A 12 21.68 5.39 25.40
C LEU A 12 20.29 5.64 25.99
N THR A 13 20.17 6.53 26.99
CA THR A 13 18.87 6.87 27.59
C THR A 13 18.04 7.75 26.65
N ILE A 14 18.67 8.68 25.92
CA ILE A 14 17.99 9.49 24.89
C ILE A 14 17.54 8.61 23.74
N ILE A 15 18.39 7.69 23.27
CA ILE A 15 18.07 6.70 22.23
C ILE A 15 16.89 5.80 22.68
N PHE A 16 16.90 5.33 23.93
CA PHE A 16 15.79 4.53 24.49
C PHE A 16 14.48 5.33 24.59
N ILE A 17 14.55 6.63 24.89
CA ILE A 17 13.36 7.51 24.96
C ILE A 17 12.82 7.81 23.55
N THR A 18 13.67 7.92 22.53
CA THR A 18 13.22 8.05 21.12
C THR A 18 12.63 6.76 20.57
N ILE A 19 13.16 5.59 20.92
CA ILE A 19 12.61 4.29 20.48
C ILE A 19 11.22 4.02 21.11
N PHE A 20 10.95 4.53 22.31
CA PHE A 20 9.61 4.44 22.92
C PHE A 20 8.67 5.59 22.53
N ALA A 21 9.16 6.64 21.85
CA ALA A 21 8.31 7.74 21.36
C ALA A 21 7.66 7.46 20.00
N THR A 22 8.07 6.39 19.30
CA THR A 22 7.50 5.96 18.02
C THR A 22 6.30 5.03 18.15
N VAL A 23 6.00 4.48 19.33
CA VAL A 23 4.78 3.70 19.57
C VAL A 23 3.71 4.61 20.16
N GLY A 24 2.87 5.19 19.29
CA GLY A 24 1.78 6.08 19.69
C GLY A 24 1.72 7.42 18.97
N ARG A 25 2.37 7.57 17.81
CA ARG A 25 2.08 8.69 16.91
C ARG A 25 0.69 8.45 16.33
N LYS A 26 -0.31 9.18 16.82
CA LYS A 26 -1.59 9.26 16.11
C LYS A 26 -1.35 10.07 14.84
N ILE A 27 -1.90 9.64 13.72
CA ILE A 27 -2.19 10.57 12.63
C ILE A 27 -3.00 11.70 13.28
N ASP A 28 -2.65 12.98 13.05
CA ASP A 28 -3.41 14.08 13.62
C ASP A 28 -4.78 14.19 12.94
N ILE A 29 -5.71 13.36 13.40
CA ILE A 29 -7.12 13.32 13.03
C ILE A 29 -7.94 14.08 14.09
N SER A 30 -7.50 15.27 14.50
CA SER A 30 -8.23 16.11 15.46
C SER A 30 -9.68 16.43 15.03
N HIS A 31 -10.05 16.11 13.78
CA HIS A 31 -11.41 16.10 13.26
C HIS A 31 -11.78 14.67 12.80
N ARG A 32 -12.53 13.97 13.66
CA ARG A 32 -12.98 12.58 13.56
C ARG A 32 -13.40 12.16 12.13
N ASN A 33 -12.90 11.01 11.68
CA ASN A 33 -13.55 9.99 10.82
C ASN A 33 -14.49 10.51 9.70
N VAL A 34 -14.13 11.61 9.02
CA VAL A 34 -14.92 12.15 7.91
C VAL A 34 -13.95 12.37 6.76
N ARG A 35 -14.23 11.73 5.63
CA ARG A 35 -13.49 11.92 4.38
C ARG A 35 -13.46 13.39 4.01
N THR A 36 -12.28 13.88 3.63
CA THR A 36 -12.12 15.21 3.07
C THR A 36 -12.35 15.12 1.55
N PHE A 37 -13.24 15.95 1.01
CA PHE A 37 -13.43 16.06 -0.44
C PHE A 37 -12.51 17.16 -0.96
N TYR A 38 -11.26 16.81 -1.24
CA TYR A 38 -10.27 17.76 -1.75
C TYR A 38 -10.77 18.45 -3.02
N GLY A 39 -10.60 19.77 -3.09
CA GLY A 39 -11.02 20.60 -4.22
C GLY A 39 -12.49 21.02 -4.23
N ASP A 40 -13.37 20.45 -3.39
CA ASP A 40 -14.79 20.87 -3.24
C ASP A 40 -14.96 21.78 -2.01
N ILE A 41 -14.88 23.10 -2.21
CA ILE A 41 -14.80 24.07 -1.12
C ILE A 41 -16.21 24.48 -0.63
N ASP A 42 -17.22 24.41 -1.51
CA ASP A 42 -18.59 24.75 -1.16
C ASP A 42 -19.48 23.55 -0.81
N SER A 43 -18.90 22.34 -0.85
CA SER A 43 -19.52 21.06 -0.46
C SER A 43 -20.75 20.72 -1.31
N ASN A 44 -20.69 21.02 -2.60
CA ASN A 44 -21.75 20.71 -3.56
C ASN A 44 -21.53 19.38 -4.32
N ASN A 45 -20.43 18.67 -4.01
CA ASN A 45 -19.94 17.44 -4.64
C ASN A 45 -19.43 17.61 -6.09
N GLU A 46 -19.12 18.83 -6.52
CA GLU A 46 -18.51 19.14 -7.82
C GLU A 46 -17.25 19.99 -7.61
N ILE A 47 -16.12 19.55 -8.16
CA ILE A 47 -14.89 20.34 -8.18
C ILE A 47 -14.94 21.22 -9.41
N THR A 48 -14.96 22.54 -9.22
CA THR A 48 -15.14 23.51 -10.32
C THR A 48 -14.16 24.68 -10.26
N ALA A 49 -14.15 25.49 -11.32
CA ALA A 49 -13.42 26.76 -11.32
C ALA A 49 -13.94 27.76 -10.27
N TYR A 50 -15.16 27.57 -9.75
CA TYR A 50 -15.70 28.38 -8.67
C TYR A 50 -14.96 28.08 -7.36
N ASP A 51 -14.68 26.82 -7.05
CA ASP A 51 -13.90 26.39 -5.89
C ASP A 51 -12.50 27.00 -5.90
N ALA A 52 -11.81 26.92 -7.04
CA ALA A 52 -10.53 27.60 -7.23
C ALA A 52 -10.64 29.12 -6.97
N SER A 53 -11.74 29.75 -7.40
CA SER A 53 -11.96 31.19 -7.16
C SER A 53 -12.18 31.51 -5.68
N LEU A 54 -12.78 30.59 -4.91
CA LEU A 54 -12.95 30.72 -3.47
C LEU A 54 -11.59 30.65 -2.77
N VAL A 55 -10.74 29.69 -3.16
CA VAL A 55 -9.36 29.56 -2.67
C VAL A 55 -8.54 30.82 -2.95
N ILE A 56 -8.60 31.37 -4.17
CA ILE A 56 -7.92 32.63 -4.50
C ILE A 56 -8.39 33.77 -3.59
N GLN A 57 -9.71 33.94 -3.44
CA GLN A 57 -10.29 35.00 -2.61
C GLN A 57 -9.88 34.88 -1.14
N TYR A 58 -9.82 33.65 -0.62
CA TYR A 58 -9.38 33.38 0.75
C TYR A 58 -7.88 33.68 0.92
N ALA A 59 -7.04 33.16 0.02
CA ALA A 59 -5.59 33.31 0.08
C ALA A 59 -5.14 34.80 0.06
N ILE A 60 -5.88 35.66 -0.64
CA ILE A 60 -5.58 37.12 -0.67
C ILE A 60 -6.36 37.93 0.38
N GLY A 61 -7.14 37.28 1.25
CA GLY A 61 -7.88 37.91 2.35
C GLY A 61 -9.14 38.68 1.95
N LEU A 62 -9.71 38.44 0.75
CA LEU A 62 -11.01 38.99 0.37
C LEU A 62 -12.16 38.34 1.13
N ILE A 63 -12.05 37.05 1.41
CA ILE A 63 -12.98 36.29 2.25
C ILE A 63 -12.22 35.64 3.40
N SER A 64 -12.91 35.33 4.48
CA SER A 64 -12.34 34.71 5.69
C SER A 64 -13.42 33.95 6.46
N GLY A 65 -13.04 33.29 7.56
CA GLY A 65 -13.99 32.58 8.43
C GLY A 65 -14.41 31.21 7.90
N TRP A 66 -13.58 30.59 7.07
CA TRP A 66 -13.75 29.21 6.63
C TRP A 66 -13.70 28.23 7.81
N SER A 67 -14.49 27.16 7.71
CA SER A 67 -14.42 26.06 8.67
C SER A 67 -13.12 25.25 8.48
N ASN A 68 -12.85 24.29 9.35
CA ASN A 68 -11.68 23.42 9.18
C ASN A 68 -11.87 22.50 7.98
N GLU A 69 -13.10 22.05 7.72
CA GLU A 69 -13.43 21.21 6.56
C GLU A 69 -13.14 21.95 5.25
N GLN A 70 -13.53 23.22 5.13
CA GLN A 70 -13.24 24.04 3.95
C GLN A 70 -11.75 24.31 3.79
N GLN A 71 -11.03 24.48 4.91
CA GLN A 71 -9.58 24.68 4.87
C GLN A 71 -8.86 23.41 4.41
N ASN A 72 -9.26 22.24 4.92
CA ASN A 72 -8.71 20.95 4.52
C ASN A 72 -9.03 20.62 3.05
N ALA A 73 -10.27 20.90 2.60
CA ALA A 73 -10.65 20.70 1.19
C ALA A 73 -9.85 21.61 0.24
N ALA A 74 -9.40 22.77 0.71
CA ALA A 74 -8.65 23.73 -0.08
C ALA A 74 -7.14 23.47 -0.13
N ASP A 75 -6.56 22.83 0.89
CA ASP A 75 -5.14 22.49 0.99
C ASP A 75 -4.82 21.24 0.16
N VAL A 76 -4.96 21.34 -1.16
CA VAL A 76 -4.86 20.20 -2.08
C VAL A 76 -3.41 19.79 -2.35
N ASP A 77 -2.43 20.62 -2.02
CA ASP A 77 -1.02 20.23 -2.03
C ASP A 77 -0.52 19.65 -0.70
N GLY A 78 -1.32 19.75 0.36
CA GLY A 78 -1.06 19.18 1.68
C GLY A 78 0.05 19.86 2.47
N ASN A 79 0.41 21.11 2.12
CA ASN A 79 1.48 21.83 2.81
C ASN A 79 1.02 22.53 4.12
N GLY A 80 -0.28 22.51 4.42
CA GLY A 80 -0.89 23.13 5.60
C GLY A 80 -1.23 24.61 5.43
N MET A 81 -1.10 25.17 4.22
CA MET A 81 -1.36 26.58 3.91
C MET A 81 -2.22 26.72 2.66
N ILE A 82 -3.28 27.53 2.74
CA ILE A 82 -4.16 27.80 1.61
C ILE A 82 -3.59 28.95 0.77
N GLN A 83 -3.14 28.63 -0.43
CA GLN A 83 -2.45 29.55 -1.33
C GLN A 83 -3.08 29.59 -2.73
N THR A 84 -2.59 30.51 -3.57
CA THR A 84 -3.00 30.54 -4.98
C THR A 84 -2.50 29.34 -5.78
N TYR A 85 -1.52 28.60 -5.24
CA TYR A 85 -1.02 27.38 -5.86
C TYR A 85 -2.07 26.26 -5.78
N ASP A 86 -2.74 26.09 -4.64
CA ASP A 86 -3.88 25.18 -4.49
C ASP A 86 -4.98 25.46 -5.50
N ALA A 87 -5.36 26.73 -5.66
CA ALA A 87 -6.34 27.13 -6.66
C ALA A 87 -5.91 26.75 -8.09
N SER A 88 -4.61 26.79 -8.39
CA SER A 88 -4.09 26.38 -9.69
C SER A 88 -4.13 24.87 -9.89
N LEU A 89 -3.96 24.08 -8.83
CA LEU A 89 -4.13 22.62 -8.86
C LEU A 89 -5.60 22.25 -9.04
N ILE A 90 -6.52 22.91 -8.32
CA ILE A 90 -7.97 22.73 -8.52
C ILE A 90 -8.36 23.03 -9.97
N LEU A 91 -7.85 24.11 -10.56
CA LEU A 91 -8.11 24.41 -11.98
C LEU A 91 -7.53 23.34 -12.92
N GLN A 92 -6.33 22.83 -12.65
CA GLN A 92 -5.74 21.74 -13.43
C GLN A 92 -6.60 20.48 -13.37
N TYR A 93 -7.09 20.12 -12.19
CA TYR A 93 -8.03 19.01 -11.99
C TYR A 93 -9.32 19.21 -12.80
N THR A 94 -9.93 20.40 -12.73
CA THR A 94 -11.16 20.70 -13.51
C THR A 94 -10.98 20.63 -15.02
N LEU A 95 -9.73 20.73 -15.49
CA LEU A 95 -9.35 20.65 -16.90
C LEU A 95 -8.84 19.26 -17.30
N ASN A 96 -8.87 18.28 -16.38
CA ASN A 96 -8.28 16.95 -16.54
C ASN A 96 -6.80 17.00 -16.96
N LEU A 97 -6.05 17.95 -16.39
CA LEU A 97 -4.59 18.03 -16.55
C LEU A 97 -3.87 17.21 -15.48
N ILE A 98 -4.53 16.98 -14.35
CA ILE A 98 -4.15 16.05 -13.29
C ILE A 98 -5.40 15.25 -12.92
N ASP A 99 -5.23 13.98 -12.59
CA ASP A 99 -6.33 13.08 -12.20
C ASP A 99 -6.47 12.95 -10.68
N ILE A 100 -5.40 13.27 -9.93
CA ILE A 100 -5.36 13.29 -8.47
C ILE A 100 -4.63 14.55 -7.99
N PHE A 101 -4.86 14.96 -6.74
CA PHE A 101 -4.14 16.07 -6.12
C PHE A 101 -2.84 15.61 -5.46
N PRO A 102 -1.82 16.49 -5.32
CA PRO A 102 -0.55 16.13 -4.68
C PRO A 102 -0.69 15.56 -3.25
N ILE A 103 -1.66 16.03 -2.46
CA ILE A 103 -1.92 15.46 -1.12
C ILE A 103 -2.34 13.98 -1.15
N GLN A 104 -2.88 13.52 -2.29
CA GLN A 104 -3.32 12.14 -2.51
C GLN A 104 -2.23 11.29 -3.17
N GLU A 105 -1.09 11.86 -3.57
CA GLU A 105 0.00 11.12 -4.22
C GLU A 105 0.76 10.23 -3.21
N PHE A 106 0.09 9.20 -2.69
CA PHE A 106 0.68 8.17 -1.85
C PHE A 106 -0.05 6.84 -2.05
N PHE A 107 0.56 5.76 -1.58
CA PHE A 107 0.13 4.40 -1.82
C PHE A 107 -0.53 3.81 -0.59
N VAL A 108 -1.58 3.02 -0.80
CA VAL A 108 -2.10 2.09 0.21
C VAL A 108 -1.89 0.66 -0.27
N ILE A 109 -1.35 -0.19 0.59
CA ILE A 109 -1.07 -1.61 0.32
C ILE A 109 -1.71 -2.45 1.42
N TYR A 110 -2.55 -3.42 1.06
CA TYR A 110 -3.24 -4.32 1.99
C TYR A 110 -3.79 -5.55 1.27
N GLY A 111 -4.29 -6.57 1.97
CA GLY A 111 -4.96 -7.70 1.30
C GLY A 111 -5.65 -8.66 2.24
N ASP A 112 -6.08 -9.80 1.69
CA ASP A 112 -6.79 -10.85 2.41
C ASP A 112 -8.12 -10.35 2.97
N THR A 113 -8.95 -9.76 2.10
CA THR A 113 -10.23 -9.13 2.43
C THR A 113 -11.41 -10.11 2.49
N ARG A 114 -11.16 -11.41 2.38
CA ARG A 114 -12.20 -12.38 2.04
C ARG A 114 -13.35 -12.55 3.05
N THR A 115 -13.10 -13.12 4.23
CA THR A 115 -14.15 -13.82 4.98
C THR A 115 -15.00 -12.94 5.90
N ASP A 116 -14.43 -11.95 6.61
CA ASP A 116 -15.20 -11.09 7.52
C ASP A 116 -15.64 -9.81 6.80
N ARG A 117 -16.92 -9.78 6.40
CA ARG A 117 -17.52 -8.62 5.71
C ARG A 117 -17.50 -7.35 6.57
N TYR A 118 -17.68 -7.49 7.88
CA TYR A 118 -17.71 -6.31 8.76
C TYR A 118 -16.32 -5.67 8.85
N GLU A 119 -15.29 -6.49 9.07
CA GLU A 119 -13.92 -5.98 9.21
C GLU A 119 -13.37 -5.50 7.87
N ARG A 120 -13.66 -6.17 6.74
CA ARG A 120 -13.20 -5.70 5.42
C ARG A 120 -13.84 -4.37 4.99
N THR A 121 -15.14 -4.18 5.25
CA THR A 121 -15.80 -2.89 4.99
C THR A 121 -15.18 -1.81 5.86
N LYS A 122 -14.91 -2.09 7.14
CA LYS A 122 -14.28 -1.13 8.04
C LYS A 122 -12.88 -0.72 7.57
N VAL A 123 -12.05 -1.66 7.11
CA VAL A 123 -10.74 -1.35 6.53
C VAL A 123 -10.90 -0.51 5.27
N ALA A 124 -11.81 -0.87 4.36
CA ALA A 124 -12.08 -0.11 3.15
C ALA A 124 -12.56 1.33 3.44
N GLU A 125 -13.42 1.53 4.43
CA GLU A 125 -13.85 2.86 4.90
C GLU A 125 -12.68 3.66 5.48
N CYS A 126 -11.76 3.03 6.21
CA CYS A 126 -10.56 3.71 6.70
C CYS A 126 -9.64 4.15 5.55
N ILE A 127 -9.48 3.31 4.53
CA ILE A 127 -8.74 3.64 3.30
C ILE A 127 -9.42 4.81 2.59
N ASP A 128 -10.76 4.81 2.52
CA ASP A 128 -11.51 5.91 1.90
C ASP A 128 -11.34 7.25 2.63
N VAL A 129 -11.21 7.21 3.96
CA VAL A 129 -10.98 8.41 4.78
C VAL A 129 -9.57 8.99 4.59
N VAL A 130 -8.54 8.15 4.44
CA VAL A 130 -7.17 8.66 4.16
C VAL A 130 -7.01 9.10 2.72
N ASP A 131 -7.83 8.55 1.81
CA ASP A 131 -7.99 8.99 0.42
C ASP A 131 -6.70 8.94 -0.42
N PRO A 132 -6.10 7.74 -0.60
CA PRO A 132 -4.91 7.57 -1.43
C PRO A 132 -5.24 7.72 -2.90
N GLY A 133 -4.26 8.12 -3.71
CA GLY A 133 -4.33 8.09 -5.17
C GLY A 133 -4.09 6.70 -5.75
N TYR A 134 -3.37 5.83 -5.02
CA TYR A 134 -2.99 4.50 -5.48
C TYR A 134 -3.33 3.41 -4.43
N VAL A 135 -3.97 2.33 -4.87
CA VAL A 135 -4.30 1.17 -4.02
C VAL A 135 -3.72 -0.09 -4.63
N PHE A 136 -2.93 -0.81 -3.84
CA PHE A 136 -2.39 -2.12 -4.18
C PHE A 136 -2.98 -3.18 -3.26
N MET A 137 -3.48 -4.26 -3.84
CA MET A 137 -4.01 -5.40 -3.10
C MET A 137 -3.13 -6.64 -3.21
N THR A 138 -2.75 -7.23 -2.08
CA THR A 138 -1.88 -8.43 -2.03
C THR A 138 -2.62 -9.76 -2.27
N GLY A 139 -3.85 -9.72 -2.79
CA GLY A 139 -4.66 -10.89 -3.16
C GLY A 139 -5.66 -11.35 -2.11
N ASP A 140 -6.36 -12.45 -2.42
CA ASP A 140 -7.41 -13.07 -1.61
C ASP A 140 -8.60 -12.11 -1.34
N PHE A 141 -9.27 -11.72 -2.43
CA PHE A 141 -10.34 -10.71 -2.42
C PHE A 141 -11.59 -11.22 -1.73
N CYS A 142 -12.10 -12.37 -2.17
CA CYS A 142 -13.33 -12.97 -1.68
C CYS A 142 -13.23 -14.50 -1.53
N ASP A 143 -14.15 -15.10 -0.78
CA ASP A 143 -14.17 -16.55 -0.58
C ASP A 143 -15.61 -17.09 -0.58
N PRO A 144 -15.91 -18.13 -1.38
CA PRO A 144 -15.05 -18.71 -2.41
C PRO A 144 -14.94 -17.83 -3.67
N GLY A 145 -13.72 -17.52 -4.11
CA GLY A 145 -13.48 -16.64 -5.26
C GLY A 145 -13.81 -17.21 -6.63
N TYR A 146 -14.19 -18.49 -6.75
CA TYR A 146 -14.72 -19.05 -8.00
C TYR A 146 -16.22 -18.71 -8.24
N LEU A 147 -16.89 -18.03 -7.31
CA LEU A 147 -18.29 -17.62 -7.44
C LEU A 147 -18.38 -16.11 -7.65
N GLN A 148 -18.94 -15.69 -8.80
CA GLN A 148 -19.17 -14.26 -9.10
C GLN A 148 -19.98 -13.54 -8.03
N GLU A 149 -20.97 -14.22 -7.41
CA GLU A 149 -21.75 -13.64 -6.31
C GLU A 149 -20.87 -13.18 -5.13
N MET A 150 -19.73 -13.82 -4.89
CA MET A 150 -18.80 -13.41 -3.82
C MET A 150 -17.98 -12.18 -4.20
N TRP A 151 -17.67 -12.02 -5.49
CA TRP A 151 -17.07 -10.80 -6.02
C TRP A 151 -18.06 -9.63 -5.97
N ASP A 152 -19.33 -9.85 -6.33
CA ASP A 152 -20.37 -8.82 -6.24
C ASP A 152 -20.51 -8.30 -4.79
N LEU A 153 -20.47 -9.20 -3.80
CA LEU A 153 -20.45 -8.82 -2.38
C LEU A 153 -19.14 -8.13 -1.96
N TRP A 154 -18.02 -8.46 -2.59
CA TRP A 154 -16.76 -7.77 -2.34
C TRP A 154 -16.80 -6.34 -2.89
N PHE A 155 -17.34 -6.12 -4.09
CA PHE A 155 -17.56 -4.77 -4.62
C PHE A 155 -18.56 -3.97 -3.78
N GLU A 156 -19.60 -4.60 -3.23
CA GLU A 156 -20.52 -3.96 -2.27
C GLU A 156 -19.77 -3.42 -1.03
N ASP A 157 -18.79 -4.19 -0.53
CA ASP A 157 -18.12 -3.88 0.74
C ASP A 157 -16.86 -3.03 0.59
N CYS A 158 -16.12 -3.23 -0.49
CA CYS A 158 -14.78 -2.71 -0.70
C CYS A 158 -14.67 -1.88 -1.99
N GLY A 159 -15.68 -1.84 -2.85
CA GLY A 159 -15.62 -1.13 -4.14
C GLY A 159 -15.25 0.35 -4.02
N ILE A 160 -15.51 0.96 -2.86
CA ILE A 160 -15.10 2.34 -2.54
C ILE A 160 -13.58 2.54 -2.66
N VAL A 161 -12.75 1.50 -2.47
CA VAL A 161 -11.29 1.61 -2.62
C VAL A 161 -10.84 1.77 -4.08
N LEU A 162 -11.74 1.55 -5.04
CA LEU A 162 -11.48 1.68 -6.48
C LEU A 162 -11.96 3.04 -7.04
N GLU A 163 -12.78 3.78 -6.29
CA GLU A 163 -13.42 5.00 -6.79
C GLU A 163 -12.42 6.16 -6.85
N ASN A 164 -12.11 6.63 -8.07
CA ASN A 164 -11.16 7.72 -8.36
C ASN A 164 -9.73 7.43 -7.86
N ARG A 165 -9.34 6.16 -7.87
CA ARG A 165 -8.01 5.69 -7.46
C ARG A 165 -7.47 4.75 -8.52
N GLU A 166 -6.17 4.81 -8.75
CA GLU A 166 -5.53 3.77 -9.52
C GLU A 166 -5.39 2.50 -8.68
N PHE A 167 -5.60 1.35 -9.32
CA PHE A 167 -5.69 0.09 -8.61
C PHE A 167 -4.75 -0.96 -9.22
N CYS A 168 -4.04 -1.69 -8.37
CA CYS A 168 -3.25 -2.84 -8.76
C CYS A 168 -3.60 -4.04 -7.85
N GLY A 169 -3.83 -5.21 -8.44
CA GLY A 169 -4.18 -6.42 -7.72
C GLY A 169 -3.19 -7.54 -7.97
N VAL A 170 -2.75 -8.19 -6.89
CA VAL A 170 -2.06 -9.48 -6.93
C VAL A 170 -3.09 -10.59 -6.88
N ARG A 171 -2.88 -11.66 -7.64
CA ARG A 171 -3.73 -12.86 -7.56
C ARG A 171 -3.37 -13.71 -6.34
N GLY A 172 -4.35 -13.99 -5.48
CA GLY A 172 -4.24 -14.93 -4.37
C GLY A 172 -4.76 -16.34 -4.68
N ASN A 173 -4.55 -17.27 -3.75
CA ASN A 173 -4.97 -18.66 -3.91
C ASN A 173 -6.50 -18.87 -3.81
N HIS A 174 -7.24 -17.87 -3.31
CA HIS A 174 -8.71 -17.84 -3.34
C HIS A 174 -9.27 -17.21 -4.62
N ASP A 175 -8.49 -16.45 -5.38
CA ASP A 175 -8.93 -15.69 -6.55
C ASP A 175 -8.88 -16.51 -7.86
N LYS A 176 -9.31 -17.77 -7.78
CA LYS A 176 -9.23 -18.72 -8.89
C LYS A 176 -10.59 -19.16 -9.35
N SER A 177 -10.70 -19.40 -10.65
CA SER A 177 -11.84 -20.08 -11.27
C SER A 177 -11.92 -21.55 -10.80
N THR A 178 -13.04 -22.22 -11.09
CA THR A 178 -13.22 -23.65 -10.75
C THR A 178 -12.16 -24.59 -11.35
N ASP A 179 -11.52 -24.19 -12.45
CA ASP A 179 -10.40 -24.89 -13.10
C ASP A 179 -9.01 -24.42 -12.62
N SER A 180 -8.97 -23.63 -11.55
CA SER A 180 -7.77 -22.96 -11.01
C SER A 180 -7.12 -21.91 -11.92
N SER A 181 -7.78 -21.51 -13.03
CA SER A 181 -7.32 -20.38 -13.85
C SER A 181 -7.53 -19.03 -13.17
N ALA A 182 -6.88 -17.99 -13.70
CA ALA A 182 -7.04 -16.61 -13.26
C ALA A 182 -8.25 -15.89 -13.86
N THR A 183 -9.06 -16.55 -14.71
CA THR A 183 -10.10 -15.88 -15.51
C THR A 183 -11.05 -15.05 -14.67
N ILE A 184 -11.59 -15.60 -13.56
CA ILE A 184 -12.52 -14.84 -12.73
C ILE A 184 -11.86 -13.65 -12.02
N PHE A 185 -10.58 -13.77 -11.65
CA PHE A 185 -9.82 -12.64 -11.11
C PHE A 185 -9.67 -11.54 -12.15
N LEU A 186 -9.19 -11.90 -13.36
CA LEU A 186 -9.00 -10.94 -14.45
C LEU A 186 -10.32 -10.31 -14.93
N ASP A 187 -11.40 -11.09 -14.99
CA ASP A 187 -12.73 -10.59 -15.38
C ASP A 187 -13.28 -9.56 -14.38
N ASN A 188 -12.90 -9.64 -13.10
CA ASN A 188 -13.38 -8.73 -12.06
C ASN A 188 -12.46 -7.53 -11.84
N VAL A 189 -11.14 -7.73 -11.77
CA VAL A 189 -10.21 -6.65 -11.39
C VAL A 189 -9.28 -6.19 -12.51
N GLY A 190 -9.20 -6.93 -13.63
CA GLY A 190 -8.28 -6.62 -14.72
C GLY A 190 -8.58 -5.28 -15.42
N GLU A 191 -9.84 -4.85 -15.46
CA GLU A 191 -10.20 -3.54 -16.05
C GLU A 191 -9.73 -2.33 -15.24
N TYR A 192 -9.42 -2.54 -13.95
CA TYR A 192 -8.95 -1.50 -13.04
C TYR A 192 -7.42 -1.36 -13.03
N ILE A 193 -6.69 -2.33 -13.59
CA ILE A 193 -5.24 -2.22 -13.78
C ILE A 193 -4.99 -1.07 -14.79
N PRO A 194 -4.14 -0.08 -14.44
CA PRO A 194 -3.91 1.06 -15.31
C PRO A 194 -3.46 0.65 -16.72
N SER A 195 -4.02 1.32 -17.73
CA SER A 195 -3.76 0.97 -19.13
C SER A 195 -2.32 1.20 -19.59
N ASP A 196 -1.54 1.96 -18.81
CA ASP A 196 -0.12 2.22 -19.02
C ASP A 196 0.79 1.27 -18.23
N ALA A 197 0.23 0.33 -17.45
CA ALA A 197 1.01 -0.76 -16.86
C ALA A 197 1.66 -1.62 -17.95
N ASN A 198 2.85 -2.16 -17.66
CA ASN A 198 3.51 -3.17 -18.50
C ASN A 198 2.81 -4.52 -18.31
N TRP A 199 1.63 -4.65 -18.92
CA TRP A 199 0.73 -5.78 -18.79
C TRP A 199 0.18 -6.20 -20.15
N ASP A 200 0.04 -7.51 -20.37
CA ASP A 200 -0.43 -8.07 -21.64
C ASP A 200 -1.94 -8.38 -21.67
N GLY A 201 -2.64 -8.09 -20.57
CA GLY A 201 -4.08 -8.29 -20.45
C GLY A 201 -4.51 -9.73 -20.11
N ILE A 202 -3.56 -10.68 -20.02
CA ILE A 202 -3.87 -12.11 -19.87
C ILE A 202 -3.10 -12.79 -18.75
N ASN A 203 -1.89 -12.31 -18.44
CA ASN A 203 -1.08 -12.84 -17.35
C ASN A 203 -1.38 -12.10 -16.05
N THR A 204 -1.00 -12.70 -14.93
CA THR A 204 -1.26 -12.18 -13.58
C THR A 204 -0.03 -11.57 -12.93
N TRP A 205 1.01 -11.35 -13.74
CA TRP A 205 2.21 -10.62 -13.42
C TRP A 205 2.35 -9.45 -14.39
N TYR A 206 2.81 -8.32 -13.88
CA TYR A 206 2.94 -7.06 -14.59
C TYR A 206 3.75 -6.07 -13.75
N SER A 207 4.09 -4.92 -14.31
CA SER A 207 4.72 -3.84 -13.57
C SER A 207 4.15 -2.48 -13.92
N ILE A 208 4.37 -1.51 -13.04
CA ILE A 208 3.90 -0.14 -13.21
C ILE A 208 4.83 0.83 -12.50
N ASP A 209 5.15 1.95 -13.17
CA ASP A 209 5.95 3.02 -12.61
C ASP A 209 5.07 4.10 -12.02
N ARG A 210 5.26 4.44 -10.75
CA ARG A 210 4.57 5.54 -10.06
C ARG A 210 5.50 6.21 -9.05
N LYS A 211 5.51 7.55 -9.02
CA LYS A 211 6.36 8.36 -8.12
C LYS A 211 7.83 7.91 -8.04
N GLU A 212 8.46 7.65 -9.19
CA GLU A 212 9.86 7.18 -9.25
C GLU A 212 10.08 5.79 -8.58
N ILE A 213 9.02 5.02 -8.35
CA ILE A 213 9.07 3.64 -7.88
C ILE A 213 8.60 2.72 -9.01
N HIS A 214 9.36 1.66 -9.26
CA HIS A 214 8.97 0.56 -10.12
C HIS A 214 8.28 -0.52 -9.29
N PHE A 215 6.97 -0.66 -9.44
CA PHE A 215 6.21 -1.72 -8.78
C PHE A 215 6.13 -2.94 -9.67
N ILE A 216 6.49 -4.11 -9.13
CA ILE A 216 6.42 -5.40 -9.81
C ILE A 216 5.41 -6.28 -9.11
N VAL A 217 4.43 -6.79 -9.85
CA VAL A 217 3.48 -7.81 -9.40
C VAL A 217 3.87 -9.16 -9.98
N ILE A 218 4.00 -10.17 -9.13
CA ILE A 218 4.23 -11.56 -9.53
C ILE A 218 3.14 -12.49 -8.99
N ASP A 219 2.72 -13.44 -9.82
CA ASP A 219 1.79 -14.50 -9.44
C ASP A 219 2.55 -15.63 -8.73
N SER A 220 2.43 -15.65 -7.40
CA SER A 220 2.93 -16.73 -6.55
C SER A 220 2.00 -17.95 -6.50
N TYR A 221 0.75 -17.85 -6.99
CA TYR A 221 -0.23 -18.94 -7.02
C TYR A 221 -0.23 -19.66 -8.37
N VAL A 222 0.80 -20.46 -8.59
CA VAL A 222 1.05 -21.20 -9.84
C VAL A 222 0.75 -22.69 -9.73
N ALA A 223 0.70 -23.38 -10.87
CA ALA A 223 0.31 -24.80 -10.91
C ALA A 223 1.40 -25.72 -10.37
N ASP A 224 2.66 -25.48 -10.75
CA ASP A 224 3.84 -26.10 -10.17
C ASP A 224 4.92 -25.02 -9.96
N PRO A 225 5.17 -24.56 -8.73
CA PRO A 225 6.14 -23.49 -8.49
C PRO A 225 7.59 -23.86 -8.86
N ASN A 226 7.93 -25.15 -8.94
CA ASN A 226 9.27 -25.58 -9.39
C ASN A 226 9.40 -25.58 -10.92
N VAL A 227 8.34 -25.21 -11.64
CA VAL A 227 8.30 -25.11 -13.10
C VAL A 227 7.89 -23.70 -13.51
N ASP A 228 6.82 -23.17 -12.94
CA ASP A 228 6.19 -21.91 -13.34
C ASP A 228 6.90 -20.67 -12.77
N LEU A 229 7.70 -20.82 -11.71
CA LEU A 229 8.55 -19.75 -11.13
C LEU A 229 10.06 -20.04 -11.26
N ALA A 230 10.43 -21.22 -11.73
CA ALA A 230 11.82 -21.61 -11.89
C ALA A 230 12.49 -20.88 -13.08
N PRO A 231 13.83 -20.88 -13.17
CA PRO A 231 14.54 -20.38 -14.35
C PRO A 231 13.99 -20.97 -15.65
N GLU A 232 13.96 -20.16 -16.71
CA GLU A 232 13.36 -20.49 -18.03
C GLU A 232 11.82 -20.53 -18.06
N SER A 233 11.12 -20.31 -16.94
CA SER A 233 9.66 -20.13 -16.96
C SER A 233 9.28 -18.80 -17.61
N ALA A 234 8.06 -18.71 -18.17
CA ALA A 234 7.60 -17.48 -18.82
C ALA A 234 7.58 -16.27 -17.86
N GLN A 235 7.15 -16.48 -16.61
CA GLN A 235 7.12 -15.42 -15.60
C GLN A 235 8.54 -15.07 -15.11
N TYR A 236 9.43 -16.04 -14.98
CA TYR A 236 10.81 -15.80 -14.56
C TYR A 236 11.60 -14.99 -15.61
N GLU A 237 11.49 -15.38 -16.89
CA GLU A 237 12.14 -14.65 -17.99
C GLU A 237 11.55 -13.26 -18.17
N TRP A 238 10.23 -13.11 -18.00
CA TRP A 238 9.59 -11.79 -17.99
C TRP A 238 10.09 -10.92 -16.83
N LEU A 239 10.25 -11.49 -15.62
CA LEU A 239 10.73 -10.76 -14.46
C LEU A 239 12.17 -10.26 -14.67
N ILE A 240 13.05 -11.07 -15.23
CA ILE A 240 14.41 -10.65 -15.59
C ILE A 240 14.37 -9.54 -16.63
N ASP A 241 13.65 -9.74 -17.75
CA ASP A 241 13.54 -8.71 -18.79
C ASP A 241 12.98 -7.40 -18.23
N ASN A 242 12.01 -7.48 -17.33
CA ASN A 242 11.42 -6.30 -16.71
C ASN A 242 12.42 -5.58 -15.78
N LEU A 243 13.17 -6.31 -14.96
CA LEU A 243 14.20 -5.77 -14.07
C LEU A 243 15.40 -5.19 -14.83
N GLU A 244 15.78 -5.78 -15.97
CA GLU A 244 16.89 -5.30 -16.80
C GLU A 244 16.55 -4.03 -17.60
N ASN A 245 15.27 -3.72 -17.78
CA ASN A 245 14.78 -2.62 -18.62
C ASN A 245 14.01 -1.55 -17.83
N ILE A 246 14.33 -1.35 -16.55
CA ILE A 246 13.79 -0.27 -15.73
C ILE A 246 14.35 1.08 -16.20
N ASP A 247 13.51 2.11 -16.28
CA ASP A 247 13.94 3.46 -16.69
C ASP A 247 14.90 4.11 -15.67
N ASP A 248 15.87 4.89 -16.18
CA ASP A 248 16.92 5.55 -15.38
C ASP A 248 16.40 6.55 -14.33
N ASN A 249 15.13 6.97 -14.40
CA ASN A 249 14.51 7.89 -13.44
C ASN A 249 13.87 7.18 -12.24
N ILE A 250 13.84 5.85 -12.21
CA ILE A 250 13.36 5.08 -11.07
C ILE A 250 14.42 5.09 -9.96
N LYS A 251 13.96 5.36 -8.74
CA LYS A 251 14.78 5.41 -7.52
C LYS A 251 14.68 4.14 -6.67
N ALA A 252 13.57 3.41 -6.77
CA ALA A 252 13.35 2.21 -5.97
C ALA A 252 12.49 1.18 -6.70
N ILE A 253 12.66 -0.08 -6.30
CA ILE A 253 11.85 -1.21 -6.78
C ILE A 253 11.07 -1.77 -5.59
N VAL A 254 9.78 -2.01 -5.79
CA VAL A 254 8.88 -2.65 -4.82
C VAL A 254 8.23 -3.86 -5.47
N MET A 255 8.32 -5.01 -4.83
CA MET A 255 7.69 -6.24 -5.32
C MET A 255 6.43 -6.55 -4.51
N LEU A 256 5.37 -6.97 -5.20
CA LEU A 256 4.15 -7.48 -4.60
C LEU A 256 3.87 -8.90 -5.08
N LEU A 257 3.48 -9.75 -4.15
CA LEU A 257 3.18 -11.15 -4.38
C LEU A 257 2.16 -11.62 -3.34
N HIS A 258 1.51 -12.77 -3.52
CA HIS A 258 0.51 -13.21 -2.54
C HIS A 258 1.15 -13.98 -1.37
N HIS A 259 1.93 -15.03 -1.64
CA HIS A 259 2.48 -15.90 -0.60
C HIS A 259 3.86 -15.43 -0.09
N PRO A 260 4.07 -15.19 1.21
CA PRO A 260 5.33 -14.68 1.72
C PRO A 260 6.53 -15.62 1.48
N PRO A 261 7.70 -15.13 1.03
CA PRO A 261 8.94 -15.91 1.04
C PRO A 261 9.45 -16.16 2.46
N TYR A 262 9.13 -15.28 3.41
CA TYR A 262 9.51 -15.37 4.82
C TYR A 262 8.33 -15.01 5.71
N GLY A 263 8.18 -15.69 6.84
CA GLY A 263 7.11 -15.38 7.79
C GLY A 263 6.99 -16.39 8.93
N THR A 264 6.38 -15.96 10.02
CA THR A 264 6.26 -16.73 11.26
C THR A 264 4.81 -17.00 11.65
N SER A 265 3.90 -17.03 10.68
CA SER A 265 2.50 -17.40 10.89
C SER A 265 2.36 -18.88 11.27
N ARG A 266 1.48 -19.20 12.23
CA ARG A 266 1.09 -20.60 12.53
C ARG A 266 0.44 -21.33 11.38
N HIS A 267 -0.11 -20.59 10.41
CA HIS A 267 -0.77 -21.12 9.24
C HIS A 267 0.16 -21.00 8.03
N GLN A 268 1.18 -21.87 7.95
CA GLN A 268 2.17 -21.90 6.86
C GLN A 268 2.96 -20.58 6.74
N GLY A 269 3.98 -20.44 7.58
CA GLY A 269 4.76 -19.20 7.70
C GLY A 269 5.41 -18.68 6.41
N HIS A 270 5.84 -19.55 5.49
CA HIS A 270 6.58 -19.15 4.30
C HIS A 270 6.54 -20.17 3.15
N GLU A 271 6.95 -19.72 1.96
CA GLU A 271 7.08 -20.55 0.76
C GLU A 271 8.54 -20.76 0.30
N PRO A 272 9.10 -21.97 0.44
CA PRO A 272 10.50 -22.25 0.11
C PRO A 272 10.88 -22.02 -1.36
N TYR A 273 9.96 -22.25 -2.31
CA TYR A 273 10.25 -22.09 -3.75
C TYR A 273 10.51 -20.63 -4.13
N LEU A 274 9.87 -19.67 -3.44
CA LEU A 274 10.15 -18.25 -3.64
C LEU A 274 11.56 -17.90 -3.17
N ARG A 275 12.06 -18.52 -2.08
CA ARG A 275 13.46 -18.36 -1.65
C ARG A 275 14.45 -18.92 -2.66
N GLU A 276 14.08 -20.00 -3.35
CA GLU A 276 14.96 -20.64 -4.32
C GLU A 276 15.04 -19.86 -5.63
N HIS A 277 13.90 -19.33 -6.10
CA HIS A 277 13.82 -18.77 -7.46
C HIS A 277 13.66 -17.25 -7.50
N VAL A 278 12.95 -16.63 -6.55
CA VAL A 278 12.63 -15.19 -6.60
C VAL A 278 13.55 -14.35 -5.72
N VAL A 279 13.85 -14.79 -4.50
CA VAL A 279 14.73 -14.07 -3.56
C VAL A 279 16.12 -13.78 -4.13
N PRO A 280 16.76 -14.66 -4.91
CA PRO A 280 18.03 -14.32 -5.56
C PRO A 280 17.92 -13.09 -6.48
N LEU A 281 16.82 -12.94 -7.21
CA LEU A 281 16.57 -11.77 -8.06
C LEU A 281 16.27 -10.52 -7.24
N ILE A 282 15.50 -10.64 -6.15
CA ILE A 282 15.26 -9.53 -5.19
C ILE A 282 16.61 -8.95 -4.73
N ASN A 283 17.54 -9.82 -4.33
CA ASN A 283 18.85 -9.41 -3.84
C ASN A 283 19.78 -8.90 -4.95
N GLU A 284 19.75 -9.51 -6.13
CA GLU A 284 20.60 -9.12 -7.27
C GLU A 284 20.23 -7.74 -7.82
N TYR A 285 18.94 -7.42 -7.86
CA TYR A 285 18.41 -6.16 -8.39
C TYR A 285 18.08 -5.13 -7.31
N ASP A 286 18.53 -5.35 -6.08
CA ASP A 286 18.43 -4.40 -4.96
C ASP A 286 16.99 -3.97 -4.59
N ILE A 287 16.02 -4.90 -4.70
CA ILE A 287 14.63 -4.66 -4.32
C ILE A 287 14.56 -4.51 -2.80
N LYS A 288 14.08 -3.36 -2.31
CA LYS A 288 14.11 -3.04 -0.86
C LYS A 288 12.85 -3.40 -0.09
N PHE A 289 11.73 -3.53 -0.79
CA PHE A 289 10.44 -3.85 -0.18
C PHE A 289 9.74 -4.95 -0.96
N VAL A 290 9.28 -5.96 -0.23
CA VAL A 290 8.44 -7.05 -0.74
C VAL A 290 7.17 -7.10 0.10
N PHE A 291 6.02 -6.85 -0.52
CA PHE A 291 4.72 -6.93 0.14
C PHE A 291 4.02 -8.25 -0.20
N SER A 292 3.43 -8.87 0.82
CA SER A 292 2.67 -10.11 0.66
C SER A 292 1.40 -10.18 1.50
N GLY A 293 0.52 -11.11 1.13
CA GLY A 293 -0.72 -11.44 1.84
C GLY A 293 -0.63 -12.80 2.52
N HIS A 294 -1.71 -13.58 2.40
CA HIS A 294 -1.86 -15.01 2.76
C HIS A 294 -1.86 -15.30 4.27
N ASN A 295 -0.84 -14.80 4.96
CA ASN A 295 -0.64 -14.99 6.39
C ASN A 295 -1.35 -13.91 7.18
N HIS A 296 -2.65 -14.11 7.45
CA HIS A 296 -3.59 -13.10 8.00
C HIS A 296 -3.11 -12.40 9.28
N SER A 297 -2.24 -11.42 9.13
CA SER A 297 -1.53 -10.71 10.17
C SER A 297 -0.82 -9.52 9.54
N TYR A 298 -0.32 -8.64 10.40
CA TYR A 298 0.80 -7.79 10.03
C TYR A 298 2.09 -8.47 10.48
N GLU A 299 3.06 -8.64 9.59
CA GLU A 299 4.42 -9.02 9.97
C GLU A 299 5.44 -8.24 9.15
N ARG A 300 6.45 -7.70 9.81
CA ARG A 300 7.63 -7.13 9.15
C ARG A 300 8.85 -7.96 9.49
N LEU A 301 9.54 -8.45 8.45
CA LEU A 301 10.80 -9.16 8.55
C LEU A 301 11.89 -8.39 7.81
N LEU A 302 13.13 -8.53 8.28
CA LEU A 302 14.33 -7.96 7.64
C LEU A 302 15.31 -9.09 7.32
N VAL A 303 15.58 -9.30 6.02
CA VAL A 303 16.52 -10.33 5.53
C VAL A 303 17.40 -9.69 4.47
N ASP A 304 18.73 -9.79 4.61
CA ASP A 304 19.70 -9.25 3.64
C ASP A 304 19.42 -7.79 3.21
N ASP A 305 19.07 -6.93 4.17
CA ASP A 305 18.70 -5.51 3.98
C ASP A 305 17.41 -5.27 3.15
N VAL A 306 16.57 -6.29 3.00
CA VAL A 306 15.24 -6.22 2.36
C VAL A 306 14.13 -6.32 3.41
N ASN A 307 13.17 -5.40 3.34
CA ASN A 307 11.96 -5.43 4.16
C ASN A 307 10.90 -6.34 3.50
N TYR A 308 10.61 -7.47 4.13
CA TYR A 308 9.48 -8.33 3.77
C TYR A 308 8.30 -7.99 4.68
N ILE A 309 7.20 -7.51 4.10
CA ILE A 309 6.03 -7.02 4.82
C ILE A 309 4.81 -7.86 4.43
N VAL A 310 4.34 -8.67 5.37
CA VAL A 310 3.03 -9.31 5.32
C VAL A 310 1.98 -8.31 5.77
N THR A 311 1.05 -7.95 4.88
CA THR A 311 -0.01 -6.97 5.13
C THR A 311 -1.41 -7.56 4.89
N ALA A 312 -1.65 -8.74 5.47
CA ALA A 312 -2.83 -9.59 5.29
C ALA A 312 -3.96 -9.29 6.30
N GLY A 313 -4.07 -8.05 6.75
CA GLY A 313 -5.05 -7.60 7.76
C GLY A 313 -6.30 -6.99 7.15
N GLY A 314 -6.66 -7.31 5.91
CA GLY A 314 -7.75 -6.64 5.17
C GLY A 314 -9.15 -7.14 5.50
N GLY A 315 -9.31 -8.20 6.28
CA GLY A 315 -10.64 -8.68 6.72
C GLY A 315 -10.77 -10.18 6.92
N ALA A 316 -9.78 -11.00 6.55
CA ALA A 316 -9.81 -12.42 6.89
C ALA A 316 -9.47 -12.68 8.38
N PRO A 317 -9.89 -13.83 8.96
CA PRO A 317 -9.61 -14.13 10.37
C PRO A 317 -8.12 -14.17 10.69
N LEU A 318 -7.70 -13.37 11.66
CA LEU A 318 -6.30 -13.16 11.97
C LEU A 318 -5.63 -14.39 12.58
N TYR A 319 -4.40 -14.69 12.14
CA TYR A 319 -3.58 -15.81 12.58
C TYR A 319 -2.64 -15.40 13.71
N ALA A 320 -2.37 -16.33 14.62
CA ALA A 320 -1.37 -16.15 15.67
C ALA A 320 0.03 -16.52 15.17
N GLN A 321 1.05 -15.89 15.76
CA GLN A 321 2.44 -16.18 15.48
C GLN A 321 2.88 -17.56 15.99
N GLU A 322 3.74 -18.24 15.24
CA GLU A 322 4.52 -19.41 15.64
C GLU A 322 5.88 -18.95 16.15
N THR A 323 6.16 -19.18 17.43
CA THR A 323 7.34 -18.60 18.09
C THR A 323 8.57 -19.50 18.02
N ASP A 324 8.40 -20.76 17.60
CA ASP A 324 9.47 -21.74 17.44
C ASP A 324 9.88 -21.93 15.96
N ASP A 325 9.57 -20.96 15.09
CA ASP A 325 9.91 -20.96 13.65
C ASP A 325 11.36 -20.48 13.39
N ASP A 326 12.02 -21.03 12.36
CA ASP A 326 13.39 -20.67 11.97
C ASP A 326 13.50 -19.22 11.43
N ASP A 327 12.41 -18.67 10.91
CA ASP A 327 12.33 -17.29 10.45
C ASP A 327 12.20 -16.26 11.58
N MET A 328 12.04 -16.71 12.83
CA MET A 328 11.92 -15.81 13.97
C MET A 328 13.11 -14.89 14.19
N GLN A 329 14.28 -15.27 13.65
CA GLN A 329 15.47 -14.41 13.66
C GLN A 329 15.35 -13.18 12.75
N TYR A 330 14.45 -13.21 11.76
CA TYR A 330 14.23 -12.14 10.79
C TYR A 330 13.04 -11.24 11.18
N SER A 331 12.07 -11.79 11.91
CA SER A 331 10.86 -11.08 12.32
C SER A 331 11.19 -9.91 13.25
N GLN A 332 10.80 -8.70 12.84
CA GLN A 332 11.00 -7.45 13.58
C GLN A 332 9.76 -7.10 14.41
N LEU A 333 8.57 -7.33 13.84
CA LEU A 333 7.28 -7.07 14.48
C LEU A 333 6.21 -7.96 13.86
N TYR A 334 5.38 -8.57 14.71
CA TYR A 334 4.18 -9.34 14.33
C TYR A 334 2.99 -8.83 15.12
N LEU A 335 1.87 -8.55 14.45
CA LEU A 335 0.65 -8.08 15.07
C LEU A 335 -0.58 -8.80 14.49
N GLN A 336 -1.51 -9.16 15.37
CA GLN A 336 -2.84 -9.65 15.01
C GLN A 336 -3.81 -8.47 14.93
N GLU A 337 -3.66 -7.64 13.90
CA GLU A 337 -4.46 -6.42 13.74
C GLU A 337 -5.03 -6.30 12.32
N TYR A 338 -6.23 -5.74 12.21
CA TYR A 338 -6.78 -5.29 10.93
C TYR A 338 -6.17 -3.94 10.58
N HIS A 339 -5.57 -3.83 9.40
CA HIS A 339 -4.72 -2.70 9.05
C HIS A 339 -4.56 -2.54 7.54
N PHE A 340 -3.93 -1.45 7.14
CA PHE A 340 -3.35 -1.23 5.83
C PHE A 340 -2.01 -0.50 5.97
N CYS A 341 -1.12 -0.67 4.98
CA CYS A 341 0.14 0.06 4.91
C CYS A 341 -0.05 1.31 4.06
N LYS A 342 0.27 2.48 4.60
CA LYS A 342 0.36 3.75 3.88
C LYS A 342 1.83 4.00 3.53
N MET A 343 2.18 3.94 2.26
CA MET A 343 3.54 4.14 1.77
C MET A 343 3.63 5.46 0.99
N ASP A 344 4.73 6.18 1.18
CA ASP A 344 5.03 7.39 0.42
C ASP A 344 6.53 7.48 0.13
N ILE A 345 6.87 8.22 -0.94
CA ILE A 345 8.23 8.60 -1.29
C ILE A 345 8.28 10.11 -1.48
N VAL A 346 9.16 10.75 -0.73
CA VAL A 346 9.45 12.18 -0.85
C VAL A 346 10.95 12.35 -0.96
N ASP A 347 11.39 12.96 -2.06
CA ASP A 347 12.79 13.04 -2.44
C ASP A 347 13.45 11.66 -2.50
N ASN A 348 14.26 11.30 -1.51
CA ASN A 348 14.94 10.01 -1.39
C ASN A 348 14.47 9.20 -0.18
N LEU A 349 13.44 9.65 0.53
CA LEU A 349 12.94 8.96 1.72
C LEU A 349 11.65 8.22 1.39
N ILE A 350 11.70 6.89 1.49
CA ILE A 350 10.51 6.05 1.55
C ILE A 350 10.05 5.97 3.00
N THR A 351 8.76 6.19 3.22
CA THR A 351 8.11 6.00 4.53
C THR A 351 6.95 5.04 4.40
N ILE A 352 6.74 4.19 5.41
CA ILE A 352 5.58 3.30 5.51
C ILE A 352 5.00 3.44 6.91
N ASP A 353 3.78 3.96 7.00
CA ASP A 353 2.96 3.94 8.21
C ASP A 353 1.99 2.76 8.14
N VAL A 354 1.98 1.91 9.15
CA VAL A 354 1.00 0.82 9.26
C VAL A 354 -0.13 1.30 10.14
N VAL A 355 -1.33 1.35 9.59
CA VAL A 355 -2.47 2.05 10.19
C VAL A 355 -3.57 1.05 10.52
N ASP A 356 -3.98 1.00 11.79
CA ASP A 356 -5.10 0.17 12.24
C ASP A 356 -6.46 0.80 11.89
N THR A 357 -7.55 0.05 12.12
CA THR A 357 -8.93 0.54 11.92
C THR A 357 -9.39 1.63 12.91
N ASN A 358 -8.52 2.11 13.79
CA ASN A 358 -8.72 3.27 14.66
C ASN A 358 -7.80 4.45 14.27
N PHE A 359 -7.13 4.38 13.11
CA PHE A 359 -6.14 5.33 12.61
C PHE A 359 -4.93 5.52 13.54
N VAL A 360 -4.59 4.50 14.31
CA VAL A 360 -3.37 4.44 15.10
C VAL A 360 -2.26 3.87 14.22
N ILE A 361 -1.12 4.56 14.19
CA ILE A 361 0.10 4.03 13.57
C ILE A 361 0.65 2.96 14.52
N ILE A 362 0.58 1.70 14.08
CA ILE A 362 1.00 0.51 14.83
C ILE A 362 2.42 0.05 14.49
N ASP A 363 2.95 0.46 13.33
CA ASP A 363 4.36 0.39 12.98
C ASP A 363 4.74 1.53 12.02
N HIS A 364 6.03 1.83 11.96
CA HIS A 364 6.57 2.86 11.08
C HIS A 364 7.95 2.43 10.55
N VAL A 365 8.13 2.54 9.24
CA VAL A 365 9.37 2.21 8.53
C VAL A 365 9.84 3.41 7.73
N GLU A 366 11.13 3.68 7.77
CA GLU A 366 11.78 4.70 6.94
C GLU A 366 12.99 4.06 6.24
N LEU A 367 13.18 4.37 4.97
CA LEU A 367 14.35 3.99 4.19
C LEU A 367 14.81 5.17 3.34
N GLU A 368 16.03 5.64 3.59
CA GLU A 368 16.70 6.63 2.74
C GLU A 368 17.39 5.91 1.57
N LEU A 369 17.07 6.32 0.35
CA LEU A 369 17.66 5.84 -0.89
C LEU A 369 19.00 6.56 -1.15
N GLU A 370 19.99 5.83 -1.67
CA GLU A 370 21.37 6.32 -1.86
C GLU A 370 21.55 7.30 -3.03
#